data_AF-A0A1B6HH52-F1
#
_entry.id   AF-A0A1B6HH52-F1
#
_cell.length_a   1.000
_cell.length_b   1.000
_cell.length_c   1.000
_cell.angle_alpha   90.00
_cell.angle_beta   90.00
_cell.angle_gamma   90.00
#
_symmetry.space_group_name_H-M   'P 1'
#
loop_
_entity.id
_entity.type
_entity.pdbx_description
1 polymer ?
#
loop_
_entity_poly.entity_id
_entity_poly.type
_entity_poly.pdbx_seq_one_letter_code
_entity_poly.pdbx_strand_id
1 'polypeptide(L)'
;LAISIYGICLSMIFSTGSGNLSQQLLQGPLEMVIGLAIGIVWGLLTAVIPHRDDKLVVLKRSVMVGAGGLCAVLGAELVGFPGAGPLACITASFVGCVCWKVQGWSSHNPVSNVFGKVWLILQPMLFGLIGAEIDLKELRLETISSGLAVIFGALVIRVICCCFVLLGGNLNMKEMLFVNLAWLPKATVQAALAPDALDMVRRDENPSQVDIDRGEQILTIAVLSILVTAPLGSIGITLGGPRLLSTSGAITEGEEKSKEADKETATERV
;
A
#
# COMPACT_ATOMS: atom_id res chain seq x y z
N LEU A 1 0.30 -4.08 -8.94
CA LEU A 1 1.24 -5.21 -8.75
C LEU A 1 0.79 -6.13 -7.64
N ALA A 2 0.92 -5.78 -6.34
CA ALA A 2 0.52 -6.70 -5.26
C ALA A 2 -0.95 -7.16 -5.33
N ILE A 3 -1.88 -6.25 -5.58
CA ILE A 3 -3.32 -6.55 -5.74
C ILE A 3 -3.57 -7.49 -6.93
N SER A 4 -2.92 -7.24 -8.07
CA SER A 4 -3.04 -8.07 -9.27
C SER A 4 -2.44 -9.47 -9.06
N ILE A 5 -1.25 -9.57 -8.44
CA ILE A 5 -0.62 -10.86 -8.11
C ILE A 5 -1.50 -11.64 -7.13
N TYR A 6 -2.07 -10.96 -6.13
CA TYR A 6 -3.01 -11.55 -5.20
C TYR A 6 -4.23 -12.16 -5.92
N GLY A 7 -4.87 -11.40 -6.82
CA GLY A 7 -6.00 -11.88 -7.62
C GLY A 7 -5.66 -13.09 -8.50
N ILE A 8 -4.47 -13.10 -9.13
CA ILE A 8 -4.00 -14.26 -9.91
C ILE A 8 -3.78 -15.48 -9.00
N CYS A 9 -3.14 -15.30 -7.84
CA CYS A 9 -2.92 -16.38 -6.88
C CYS A 9 -4.23 -16.96 -6.35
N LEU A 10 -5.19 -16.12 -5.98
CA LEU A 10 -6.52 -16.57 -5.57
C LEU A 10 -7.23 -17.34 -6.68
N SER A 11 -7.20 -16.79 -7.90
CA SER A 11 -7.79 -17.46 -9.05
C SER A 11 -7.15 -18.82 -9.29
N MET A 12 -5.83 -18.96 -9.12
CA MET A 12 -5.16 -20.27 -9.26
C MET A 12 -5.51 -21.24 -8.13
N ILE A 13 -5.66 -20.78 -6.90
CA ILE A 13 -5.94 -21.63 -5.73
C ILE A 13 -7.38 -22.15 -5.77
N PHE A 14 -8.33 -21.31 -6.18
CA PHE A 14 -9.77 -21.58 -6.12
C PHE A 14 -10.43 -21.80 -7.48
N SER A 15 -9.66 -21.86 -8.59
CA SER A 15 -10.21 -22.13 -9.92
C SER A 15 -10.68 -23.58 -10.06
N THR A 16 -11.99 -23.76 -10.11
CA THR A 16 -12.68 -25.00 -10.44
C THR A 16 -12.48 -25.34 -11.93
N GLY A 17 -11.36 -25.99 -12.27
CA GLY A 17 -11.24 -26.99 -13.34
C GLY A 17 -11.58 -26.67 -14.81
N SER A 18 -11.86 -25.44 -15.26
CA SER A 18 -12.21 -25.19 -16.68
C SER A 18 -11.80 -23.82 -17.26
N GLY A 19 -10.79 -23.15 -16.69
CA GLY A 19 -10.16 -21.98 -17.30
C GLY A 19 -8.81 -22.34 -17.90
N ASN A 20 -8.54 -21.95 -19.16
CA ASN A 20 -7.18 -22.08 -19.72
C ASN A 20 -6.22 -21.28 -18.83
N LEU A 21 -5.26 -21.94 -18.19
CA LEU A 21 -4.24 -21.32 -17.33
C LEU A 21 -3.55 -20.11 -18.03
N SER A 22 -3.43 -20.17 -19.35
CA SER A 22 -2.91 -19.08 -20.20
C SER A 22 -3.79 -17.82 -20.19
N GLN A 23 -5.11 -17.96 -20.12
CA GLN A 23 -6.06 -16.84 -20.04
C GLN A 23 -6.02 -16.19 -18.65
N GLN A 24 -5.88 -16.98 -17.58
CA GLN A 24 -5.72 -16.48 -16.22
C GLN A 24 -4.39 -15.75 -16.01
N LEU A 25 -3.30 -16.24 -16.62
CA LEU A 25 -2.01 -15.56 -16.58
C LEU A 25 -2.02 -14.25 -17.38
N LEU A 26 -2.72 -14.21 -18.51
CA LEU A 26 -2.86 -13.01 -19.35
C LEU A 26 -3.78 -11.95 -18.70
N GLN A 27 -4.71 -12.38 -17.85
CA GLN A 27 -5.62 -11.49 -17.13
C GLN A 27 -4.87 -10.51 -16.23
N GLY A 28 -3.80 -10.94 -15.54
CA GLY A 28 -3.01 -10.06 -14.67
C GLY A 28 -2.46 -8.79 -15.35
N PRO A 29 -1.65 -8.93 -16.43
CA PRO A 29 -1.19 -7.80 -17.22
C PRO A 29 -2.35 -6.98 -17.82
N LEU A 30 -3.42 -7.63 -18.29
CA LEU A 30 -4.57 -6.96 -18.87
C LEU A 30 -5.29 -6.06 -17.86
N GLU A 31 -5.56 -6.56 -16.65
CA GLU A 31 -6.12 -5.78 -15.53
C GLU A 31 -5.25 -4.57 -15.19
N MET A 32 -3.93 -4.73 -15.27
CA MET A 32 -2.99 -3.64 -15.03
C MET A 32 -3.12 -2.54 -16.08
N VAL A 33 -3.19 -2.90 -17.38
CA VAL A 33 -3.35 -1.93 -18.46
C VAL A 33 -4.71 -1.23 -18.39
N ILE A 34 -5.79 -1.99 -18.17
CA ILE A 34 -7.15 -1.45 -18.07
C ILE A 34 -7.26 -0.50 -16.88
N GLY A 35 -6.82 -0.93 -15.70
CA GLY A 35 -6.87 -0.11 -14.49
C GLY A 35 -6.04 1.17 -14.63
N LEU A 36 -4.86 1.09 -15.23
CA LEU A 36 -4.02 2.26 -15.50
C LEU A 36 -4.70 3.22 -16.50
N ALA A 37 -5.24 2.71 -17.60
CA ALA A 37 -5.89 3.53 -18.63
C ALA A 37 -7.13 4.26 -18.08
N ILE A 38 -8.04 3.52 -17.42
CA ILE A 38 -9.25 4.10 -16.81
C ILE A 38 -8.87 5.10 -15.73
N GLY A 39 -7.88 4.76 -14.89
CA GLY A 39 -7.40 5.64 -13.84
C GLY A 39 -6.79 6.94 -14.37
N ILE A 40 -5.99 6.89 -15.43
CA ILE A 40 -5.43 8.10 -16.08
C ILE A 40 -6.56 8.98 -16.62
N VAL A 41 -7.49 8.40 -17.39
CA VAL A 41 -8.60 9.14 -17.98
C VAL A 41 -9.44 9.79 -16.88
N TRP A 42 -9.84 9.03 -15.86
CA TRP A 42 -10.63 9.56 -14.75
C TRP A 42 -9.87 10.62 -13.95
N GLY A 43 -8.59 10.40 -13.67
CA GLY A 43 -7.73 11.37 -12.99
C GLY A 43 -7.66 12.72 -13.73
N LEU A 44 -7.48 12.68 -15.06
CA LEU A 44 -7.52 13.88 -15.91
C LEU A 44 -8.89 14.56 -15.89
N LEU A 45 -9.99 13.79 -15.94
CA LEU A 45 -11.34 14.33 -15.82
C LEU A 45 -11.56 15.04 -14.48
N THR A 46 -11.13 14.44 -13.36
CA THR A 46 -11.21 15.09 -12.03
C THR A 46 -10.34 16.35 -11.92
N ALA A 47 -9.31 16.46 -12.75
CA ALA A 47 -8.46 17.65 -12.82
C ALA A 47 -9.10 18.81 -13.59
N VAL A 48 -9.93 18.51 -14.60
CA VAL A 48 -10.51 19.52 -15.51
C VAL A 48 -11.93 19.93 -15.13
N ILE A 49 -12.80 18.98 -14.76
CA ILE A 49 -14.25 19.21 -14.63
C ILE A 49 -14.59 20.24 -13.52
N PRO A 50 -13.97 20.19 -12.33
CA PRO A 50 -14.11 21.28 -11.35
C PRO A 50 -13.19 22.45 -11.73
N HIS A 51 -13.79 23.49 -12.30
CA HIS A 51 -13.10 24.75 -12.61
C HIS A 51 -12.43 25.31 -11.35
N ARG A 52 -11.25 25.91 -11.52
CA ARG A 52 -10.40 26.34 -10.40
C ARG A 52 -11.06 27.40 -9.50
N ASP A 53 -11.94 28.21 -10.08
CA ASP A 53 -12.57 29.35 -9.41
C ASP A 53 -13.86 28.99 -8.65
N ASP A 54 -14.17 27.69 -8.55
CA ASP A 54 -15.34 27.24 -7.82
C ASP A 54 -15.11 27.26 -6.30
N LYS A 55 -16.03 27.89 -5.56
CA LYS A 55 -16.02 27.96 -4.09
C LYS A 55 -15.96 26.59 -3.41
N LEU A 56 -16.48 25.54 -4.05
CA LEU A 56 -16.53 24.17 -3.53
C LEU A 56 -15.62 23.19 -4.29
N VAL A 57 -14.57 23.70 -4.96
CA VAL A 57 -13.65 22.90 -5.78
C VAL A 57 -13.05 21.70 -5.04
N VAL A 58 -12.70 21.87 -3.76
CA VAL A 58 -12.12 20.81 -2.91
C VAL A 58 -13.13 19.69 -2.69
N LEU A 59 -14.37 20.02 -2.33
CA LEU A 59 -15.42 19.04 -2.07
C LEU A 59 -15.78 18.29 -3.35
N LYS A 60 -15.97 19.01 -4.47
CA LYS A 60 -16.29 18.39 -5.77
C LYS A 60 -15.20 17.43 -6.24
N ARG A 61 -13.93 17.84 -6.16
CA ARG A 61 -12.78 16.97 -6.50
C ARG A 61 -12.70 15.75 -5.58
N SER A 62 -12.93 15.94 -4.27
CA SER A 62 -12.93 14.83 -3.30
C SER A 62 -14.05 13.83 -3.58
N VAL A 63 -15.26 14.31 -3.87
CA VAL A 63 -16.41 13.45 -4.22
C VAL A 63 -16.16 12.73 -5.55
N MET A 64 -15.61 13.40 -6.56
CA MET A 64 -15.30 12.76 -7.85
C MET A 64 -14.25 11.66 -7.74
N VAL A 65 -13.19 11.88 -6.95
CA VAL A 65 -12.17 10.85 -6.70
C VAL A 65 -12.75 9.71 -5.85
N GLY A 66 -13.49 10.03 -4.80
CA GLY A 66 -14.07 9.02 -3.90
C GLY A 66 -15.15 8.17 -4.56
N ALA A 67 -16.18 8.81 -5.10
CA ALA A 67 -17.28 8.13 -5.78
C ALA A 67 -16.80 7.44 -7.06
N GLY A 68 -15.95 8.09 -7.87
CA GLY A 68 -15.37 7.46 -9.06
C GLY A 68 -14.47 6.28 -8.73
N GLY A 69 -13.68 6.36 -7.66
CA GLY A 69 -12.90 5.24 -7.15
C GLY A 69 -13.76 4.08 -6.68
N LEU A 70 -14.84 4.35 -5.94
CA LEU A 70 -15.80 3.33 -5.51
C LEU A 70 -16.49 2.66 -6.71
N CYS A 71 -16.97 3.46 -7.68
CA CYS A 71 -17.55 2.96 -8.91
C CYS A 71 -16.55 2.12 -9.72
N ALA A 72 -15.26 2.51 -9.75
CA ALA A 72 -14.23 1.73 -10.42
C ALA A 72 -13.98 0.38 -9.74
N VAL A 73 -13.96 0.33 -8.40
CA VAL A 73 -13.79 -0.93 -7.64
C VAL A 73 -14.99 -1.86 -7.89
N LEU A 74 -16.21 -1.37 -7.64
CA LEU A 74 -17.42 -2.17 -7.82
C LEU A 74 -17.66 -2.56 -9.29
N GLY A 75 -17.42 -1.63 -10.21
CA GLY A 75 -17.59 -1.86 -11.65
C GLY A 75 -16.57 -2.86 -12.20
N ALA A 76 -15.34 -2.84 -11.71
CA ALA A 76 -14.32 -3.80 -12.15
C ALA A 76 -14.64 -5.23 -11.70
N GLU A 77 -15.23 -5.40 -10.51
CA GLU A 77 -15.72 -6.69 -10.03
C GLU A 77 -16.86 -7.21 -10.90
N LEU A 78 -17.81 -6.34 -11.29
CA LEU A 78 -18.91 -6.70 -12.20
C LEU A 78 -18.47 -7.08 -13.62
N VAL A 79 -17.39 -6.47 -14.13
CA VAL A 79 -16.86 -6.75 -15.47
C VAL A 79 -15.94 -7.99 -15.48
N GLY A 80 -15.64 -8.56 -14.31
CA GLY A 80 -14.79 -9.75 -14.18
C GLY A 80 -13.28 -9.46 -14.13
N PHE A 81 -12.90 -8.23 -13.81
CA PHE A 81 -11.50 -7.78 -13.69
C PHE A 81 -11.24 -7.14 -12.32
N PRO A 82 -11.38 -7.88 -11.20
CA PRO A 82 -11.40 -7.31 -9.85
C PRO A 82 -10.12 -6.52 -9.51
N GLY A 83 -8.96 -6.91 -10.05
CA GLY A 83 -7.70 -6.19 -9.81
C GLY A 83 -7.61 -4.82 -10.49
N ALA A 84 -8.39 -4.56 -11.54
CA ALA A 84 -8.34 -3.31 -12.30
C ALA A 84 -8.94 -2.12 -11.52
N GLY A 85 -9.96 -2.36 -10.69
CA GLY A 85 -10.71 -1.33 -9.97
C GLY A 85 -9.86 -0.57 -8.94
N PRO A 86 -9.23 -1.26 -7.97
CA PRO A 86 -8.32 -0.64 -7.02
C PRO A 86 -7.15 0.07 -7.70
N LEU A 87 -6.63 -0.49 -8.79
CA LEU A 87 -5.56 0.14 -9.57
C LEU A 87 -6.02 1.44 -10.25
N ALA A 88 -7.23 1.46 -10.80
CA ALA A 88 -7.83 2.67 -11.37
C ALA A 88 -8.01 3.75 -10.30
N CYS A 89 -8.46 3.38 -9.09
CA CYS A 89 -8.62 4.30 -7.97
C CYS A 89 -7.28 4.95 -7.55
N ILE A 90 -6.23 4.16 -7.38
CA ILE A 90 -4.89 4.65 -7.03
C ILE A 90 -4.32 5.53 -8.14
N THR A 91 -4.43 5.09 -9.39
CA THR A 91 -3.95 5.84 -10.55
C THR A 91 -4.68 7.17 -10.71
N ALA A 92 -6.01 7.18 -10.59
CA ALA A 92 -6.81 8.41 -10.70
C ALA A 92 -6.45 9.42 -9.60
N SER A 93 -6.27 8.94 -8.37
CA SER A 93 -5.85 9.78 -7.25
C SER A 93 -4.46 10.38 -7.47
N PHE A 94 -3.52 9.57 -7.99
CA PHE A 94 -2.17 10.02 -8.31
C PHE A 94 -2.15 11.06 -9.42
N VAL A 95 -2.80 10.77 -10.56
CA VAL A 95 -2.89 11.68 -11.71
C VAL A 95 -3.60 12.97 -11.32
N GLY A 96 -4.70 12.89 -10.59
CA GLY A 96 -5.40 14.06 -10.05
C GLY A 96 -4.48 14.93 -9.19
N CYS A 97 -3.73 14.32 -8.26
CA CYS A 97 -2.76 15.05 -7.42
C CYS A 97 -1.65 15.72 -8.23
N VAL A 98 -1.10 15.05 -9.23
CA VAL A 98 -0.06 15.62 -10.12
C VAL A 98 -0.63 16.80 -10.90
N CYS A 99 -1.80 16.65 -11.50
CA CYS A 99 -2.44 17.73 -12.24
C CYS A 99 -2.71 18.92 -11.32
N TRP A 100 -3.30 18.72 -10.14
CA TRP A 100 -3.60 19.84 -9.24
C TRP A 100 -2.34 20.58 -8.75
N LYS A 101 -1.20 19.89 -8.60
CA LYS A 101 0.09 20.54 -8.34
C LYS A 101 0.51 21.45 -9.49
N VAL A 102 0.41 20.98 -10.74
CA VAL A 102 0.67 21.80 -11.94
C VAL A 102 -0.30 22.99 -12.03
N GLN A 103 -1.51 22.84 -11.49
CA GLN A 103 -2.51 23.90 -11.42
C GLN A 103 -2.24 24.97 -10.34
N GLY A 104 -1.13 24.87 -9.59
CA GLY A 104 -0.72 25.84 -8.59
C GLY A 104 -1.11 25.48 -7.16
N TRP A 105 -1.61 24.27 -6.90
CA TRP A 105 -1.78 23.79 -5.52
C TRP A 105 -0.39 23.47 -4.93
N SER A 106 -0.18 23.89 -3.68
CA SER A 106 1.06 23.58 -2.96
C SER A 106 1.17 22.08 -2.66
N SER A 107 2.31 21.65 -2.11
CA SER A 107 2.49 20.27 -1.65
C SER A 107 1.42 19.82 -0.64
N HIS A 108 0.75 20.75 0.03
CA HIS A 108 -0.41 20.48 0.87
C HIS A 108 -1.71 20.55 0.05
N ASN A 109 -2.19 19.38 -0.36
CA ASN A 109 -3.44 19.24 -1.10
C ASN A 109 -4.65 19.16 -0.15
N PRO A 110 -5.63 20.08 -0.21
CA PRO A 110 -6.81 20.04 0.65
C PRO A 110 -7.72 18.81 0.42
N VAL A 111 -7.70 18.20 -0.77
CA VAL A 111 -8.38 16.92 -1.04
C VAL A 111 -7.77 15.79 -0.21
N SER A 112 -6.44 15.79 -0.05
CA SER A 112 -5.75 14.81 0.81
C SER A 112 -6.19 14.93 2.27
N ASN A 113 -6.48 16.13 2.75
CA ASN A 113 -6.97 16.34 4.12
C ASN A 113 -8.38 15.76 4.32
N VAL A 114 -9.24 15.80 3.30
CA VAL A 114 -10.57 15.17 3.34
C VAL A 114 -10.42 13.65 3.48
N PHE A 115 -9.62 13.01 2.61
CA PHE A 115 -9.37 11.58 2.71
C PHE A 115 -8.63 11.18 4.00
N GLY A 116 -7.76 12.04 4.53
CA GLY A 116 -7.14 11.83 5.84
C GLY A 116 -8.16 11.79 6.98
N LYS A 117 -9.15 12.69 6.97
CA LYS A 117 -10.24 12.67 7.96
C LYS A 117 -11.12 11.43 7.81
N VAL A 118 -11.43 11.03 6.58
CA VAL A 118 -12.18 9.79 6.31
C VAL A 118 -11.40 8.57 6.80
N TRP A 119 -10.09 8.54 6.56
CA TRP A 119 -9.20 7.48 7.01
C TRP A 119 -9.15 7.33 8.54
N LEU A 120 -9.21 8.43 9.30
CA LEU A 120 -9.29 8.35 10.77
C LEU A 120 -10.49 7.54 11.28
N ILE A 121 -11.59 7.52 10.53
CA ILE A 121 -12.79 6.74 10.85
C ILE A 121 -12.68 5.31 10.29
N LEU A 122 -12.18 5.17 9.06
CA LEU A 122 -12.07 3.87 8.39
C LEU A 122 -10.97 2.98 8.97
N GLN A 123 -9.86 3.56 9.44
CA GLN A 123 -8.72 2.77 9.94
C GLN A 123 -9.10 1.89 11.14
N PRO A 124 -9.72 2.41 12.23
CA PRO A 124 -10.16 1.57 13.34
C PRO A 124 -11.22 0.54 12.92
N MET A 125 -12.14 0.91 12.03
CA MET A 125 -13.17 0.01 11.52
C MET A 125 -12.54 -1.17 10.74
N LEU A 126 -11.59 -0.89 9.86
CA LEU A 126 -10.90 -1.89 9.04
C LEU A 126 -10.17 -2.90 9.92
N PHE A 127 -9.31 -2.43 10.83
CA PHE A 127 -8.56 -3.34 11.71
C PHE A 127 -9.45 -4.04 12.75
N GLY A 128 -10.52 -3.39 13.22
CA GLY A 128 -11.50 -3.98 14.13
C GLY A 128 -12.30 -5.11 13.48
N LEU A 129 -12.75 -4.91 12.24
CA LEU A 129 -13.52 -5.91 11.49
C LEU A 129 -12.70 -7.14 11.16
N ILE A 130 -11.46 -6.95 10.72
CA ILE A 130 -10.55 -8.08 10.43
C ILE A 130 -10.22 -8.85 11.71
N GLY A 131 -10.04 -8.15 12.83
CA GLY A 131 -9.86 -8.79 14.13
C GLY A 131 -11.08 -9.61 14.57
N ALA A 132 -12.29 -9.16 14.20
CA ALA A 132 -13.53 -9.87 14.49
C ALA A 132 -13.75 -11.10 13.59
N GLU A 133 -13.17 -11.12 12.39
CA GLU A 133 -13.28 -12.23 11.43
C GLU A 133 -12.45 -13.47 11.84
N ILE A 134 -11.54 -13.34 12.80
CA ILE A 134 -10.64 -14.42 13.20
C ILE A 134 -11.27 -15.26 14.31
N ASP A 135 -11.51 -16.54 14.04
CA ASP A 135 -11.86 -17.50 15.09
C ASP A 135 -10.62 -18.15 15.72
N LEU A 136 -10.24 -17.68 16.91
CA LEU A 136 -9.13 -18.23 17.69
C LEU A 136 -9.34 -19.69 18.13
N LYS A 137 -10.57 -20.22 18.08
CA LYS A 137 -10.87 -21.61 18.48
C LYS A 137 -10.48 -22.61 17.41
N GLU A 138 -10.51 -22.20 16.14
CA GLU A 138 -10.17 -23.05 14.99
C GLU A 138 -8.68 -22.93 14.61
N LEU A 139 -7.94 -22.02 15.25
CA LEU A 139 -6.50 -21.86 15.09
C LEU A 139 -5.74 -23.08 15.63
N ARG A 140 -5.46 -24.04 14.75
CA ARG A 140 -4.54 -25.14 15.01
C ARG A 140 -3.12 -24.60 15.21
N LEU A 141 -2.43 -25.06 16.26
CA LEU A 141 -1.04 -24.69 16.55
C LEU A 141 -0.09 -24.97 15.38
N GLU A 142 -0.37 -26.02 14.60
CA GLU A 142 0.39 -26.38 13.40
C GLU A 142 0.28 -25.32 12.29
N THR A 143 -0.89 -24.70 12.13
CA THR A 143 -1.12 -23.61 11.17
C THR A 143 -0.37 -22.35 11.59
N ILE A 144 -0.34 -22.03 12.88
CA ILE A 144 0.39 -20.87 13.41
C ILE A 144 1.90 -21.05 13.20
N SER A 145 2.45 -22.22 13.55
CA SER A 145 3.88 -22.47 13.42
C SER A 145 4.32 -22.49 11.96
N SER A 146 3.54 -23.12 11.08
CA SER A 146 3.78 -23.13 9.63
C SER A 146 3.67 -21.73 9.04
N GLY A 147 2.66 -20.95 9.46
CA GLY A 147 2.48 -19.56 9.06
C GLY A 147 3.66 -18.68 9.46
N LEU A 148 4.17 -18.83 10.68
CA LEU A 148 5.33 -18.09 11.17
C LEU A 148 6.61 -18.44 10.38
N ALA A 149 6.80 -19.73 10.03
CA ALA A 149 7.90 -20.16 9.19
C ALA A 149 7.83 -19.55 7.78
N VAL A 150 6.63 -19.50 7.18
CA VAL A 150 6.40 -18.85 5.88
C VAL A 150 6.68 -17.35 5.96
N ILE A 151 6.20 -16.67 7.01
CA ILE A 151 6.47 -15.23 7.23
C ILE A 151 7.98 -14.98 7.33
N PHE A 152 8.68 -15.76 8.15
CA PHE A 152 10.13 -15.61 8.32
C PHE A 152 10.89 -15.85 7.00
N GLY A 153 10.56 -16.93 6.28
CA GLY A 153 11.14 -17.22 4.97
C GLY A 153 10.90 -16.10 3.95
N ALA A 154 9.68 -15.58 3.88
CA ALA A 154 9.32 -14.45 3.02
C ALA A 154 10.09 -13.17 3.38
N LEU A 155 10.29 -12.90 4.67
CA LEU A 155 11.10 -11.77 5.14
C LEU A 155 12.58 -11.91 4.76
N VAL A 156 13.16 -13.11 4.87
CA VAL A 156 14.55 -13.36 4.46
C VAL A 156 14.72 -13.13 2.96
N ILE A 157 13.86 -13.74 2.13
CA ILE A 157 13.88 -13.54 0.66
C ILE A 157 13.75 -12.05 0.34
N ARG A 158 12.84 -11.35 1.01
CA ARG A 158 12.65 -9.91 0.84
C ARG A 158 13.91 -9.11 1.14
N VAL A 159 14.59 -9.39 2.25
CA VAL A 159 15.84 -8.69 2.62
C VAL A 159 16.91 -8.93 1.56
N ILE A 160 17.06 -10.18 1.12
CA ILE A 160 18.02 -10.54 0.07
C ILE A 160 17.72 -9.80 -1.24
N CYS A 161 16.48 -9.86 -1.74
CA CYS A 161 16.07 -9.17 -2.97
C CYS A 161 16.23 -7.66 -2.86
N CYS A 162 15.89 -7.07 -1.72
CA CYS A 162 16.06 -5.64 -1.48
C CYS A 162 17.54 -5.26 -1.51
N CYS A 163 18.42 -6.04 -0.88
CA CYS A 163 19.86 -5.82 -0.96
C CYS A 163 20.35 -5.87 -2.42
N PHE A 164 19.91 -6.86 -3.21
CA PHE A 164 20.27 -6.93 -4.63
C PHE A 164 19.81 -5.71 -5.45
N VAL A 165 18.59 -5.22 -5.22
CA VAL A 165 18.07 -4.02 -5.88
C VAL A 165 18.84 -2.76 -5.46
N LEU A 166 19.26 -2.69 -4.20
CA LEU A 166 19.98 -1.54 -3.64
C LEU A 166 21.49 -1.56 -3.90
N LEU A 167 22.09 -2.69 -4.31
CA LEU A 167 23.51 -2.78 -4.68
C LEU A 167 23.90 -1.87 -5.85
N GLY A 168 22.94 -1.48 -6.70
CA GLY A 168 23.15 -0.49 -7.75
C GLY A 168 22.99 0.97 -7.30
N GLY A 169 22.61 1.19 -6.03
CA GLY A 169 22.43 2.53 -5.45
C GLY A 169 23.68 3.03 -4.73
N ASN A 170 23.79 4.34 -4.56
CA ASN A 170 24.84 4.99 -3.78
C ASN A 170 24.50 4.99 -2.27
N LEU A 171 24.16 3.80 -1.72
CA LEU A 171 23.73 3.63 -0.33
C LEU A 171 24.72 2.75 0.45
N ASN A 172 24.96 3.12 1.71
CA ASN A 172 25.80 2.35 2.62
C ASN A 172 25.05 1.11 3.15
N MET A 173 25.78 0.09 3.61
CA MET A 173 25.19 -1.14 4.17
C MET A 173 24.26 -0.86 5.37
N LYS A 174 24.56 0.19 6.15
CA LYS A 174 23.71 0.65 7.26
C LYS A 174 22.37 1.22 6.76
N GLU A 175 22.42 2.02 5.71
CA GLU A 175 21.22 2.61 5.09
C GLU A 175 20.39 1.53 4.39
N MET A 176 21.06 0.57 3.74
CA MET A 176 20.41 -0.60 3.12
C MET A 176 19.66 -1.44 4.16
N LEU A 177 20.24 -1.66 5.34
CA LEU A 177 19.57 -2.33 6.45
C LEU A 177 18.39 -1.50 6.98
N PHE A 178 18.54 -0.18 7.09
CA PHE A 178 17.46 0.71 7.53
C PHE A 178 16.29 0.69 6.54
N VAL A 179 16.54 0.75 5.23
CA VAL A 179 15.50 0.68 4.20
C VAL A 179 14.72 -0.63 4.32
N ASN A 180 15.41 -1.75 4.54
CA ASN A 180 14.76 -3.04 4.79
C ASN A 180 13.85 -3.03 6.02
N LEU A 181 14.33 -2.51 7.15
CA LEU A 181 13.55 -2.39 8.39
C LEU A 181 12.35 -1.46 8.25
N ALA A 182 12.53 -0.30 7.60
CA ALA A 182 11.48 0.68 7.37
C ALA A 182 10.35 0.16 6.48
N TRP A 183 10.62 -0.86 5.68
CA TRP A 183 9.67 -1.44 4.75
C TRP A 183 8.90 -2.65 5.33
N LEU A 184 9.26 -3.14 6.52
CA LEU A 184 8.55 -4.23 7.21
C LEU A 184 7.08 -3.92 7.56
N PRO A 185 6.72 -2.75 8.12
CA PRO A 185 5.34 -2.48 8.49
C PRO A 185 4.49 -2.15 7.24
N LYS A 186 3.90 -3.18 6.62
CA LYS A 186 2.88 -3.03 5.56
C LYS A 186 1.64 -3.85 5.92
N ALA A 187 0.70 -3.23 6.63
CA ALA A 187 -0.48 -3.91 7.14
C ALA A 187 -1.75 -3.65 6.32
N THR A 188 -1.93 -2.46 5.75
CA THR A 188 -3.25 -2.01 5.25
C THR A 188 -3.77 -2.79 4.05
N VAL A 189 -2.92 -3.09 3.06
CA VAL A 189 -3.32 -3.90 1.89
C VAL A 189 -3.57 -5.35 2.28
N GLN A 190 -2.76 -5.90 3.19
CA GLN A 190 -2.97 -7.26 3.72
C GLN A 190 -4.28 -7.34 4.47
N ALA A 191 -4.55 -6.36 5.31
CA ALA A 191 -5.76 -6.24 6.10
C ALA A 191 -7.01 -6.15 5.19
N ALA A 192 -6.97 -5.31 4.15
CA ALA A 192 -8.09 -5.16 3.23
C ALA A 192 -8.35 -6.40 2.36
N LEU A 193 -7.29 -7.11 1.93
CA LEU A 193 -7.42 -8.26 1.04
C LEU A 193 -7.61 -9.58 1.79
N ALA A 194 -7.16 -9.72 3.04
CA ALA A 194 -7.17 -11.01 3.74
C ALA A 194 -8.57 -11.65 3.85
N PRO A 195 -9.65 -10.91 4.15
CA PRO A 195 -11.00 -11.49 4.19
C PRO A 195 -11.54 -11.89 2.82
N ASP A 196 -11.08 -11.24 1.75
CA ASP A 196 -11.56 -11.44 0.37
C ASP A 196 -11.40 -12.90 -0.09
N ALA A 197 -10.31 -13.56 0.31
CA ALA A 197 -10.08 -14.97 0.00
C ALA A 197 -11.16 -15.88 0.59
N LEU A 198 -11.50 -15.65 1.86
CA LEU A 198 -12.49 -16.44 2.59
C LEU A 198 -13.90 -16.13 2.11
N ASP A 199 -14.20 -14.86 1.86
CA ASP A 199 -15.49 -14.42 1.30
C ASP A 199 -15.72 -15.01 -0.09
N MET A 200 -14.69 -15.09 -0.94
CA MET A 200 -14.80 -15.69 -2.26
C MET A 200 -15.20 -17.17 -2.19
N VAL A 201 -14.61 -17.94 -1.27
CA VAL A 201 -14.98 -19.35 -1.07
C VAL A 201 -16.39 -19.47 -0.49
N ARG A 202 -16.76 -18.63 0.48
CA ARG A 202 -18.11 -18.66 1.09
C ARG A 202 -19.24 -18.28 0.12
N ARG A 203 -18.93 -17.54 -0.95
CA ARG A 203 -19.86 -17.18 -2.03
C ARG A 203 -20.03 -18.27 -3.08
N ASP A 204 -19.17 -19.29 -3.10
CA ASP A 204 -19.31 -20.43 -4.01
C ASP A 204 -20.57 -21.24 -3.64
N GLU A 205 -21.23 -21.87 -4.63
CA GLU A 205 -22.48 -22.60 -4.42
C GLU A 205 -22.26 -23.92 -3.66
N ASN A 206 -21.07 -24.53 -3.79
CA ASN A 206 -20.68 -25.75 -3.09
C ASN A 206 -19.19 -25.72 -2.70
N PRO A 207 -18.80 -24.89 -1.72
CA PRO A 207 -17.41 -24.80 -1.30
C PRO A 207 -16.96 -26.14 -0.71
N SER A 208 -15.81 -26.64 -1.16
CA SER A 208 -15.20 -27.78 -0.49
C SER A 208 -14.71 -27.35 0.90
N GLN A 209 -14.83 -28.23 1.90
CA GLN A 209 -14.31 -27.93 3.24
C GLN A 209 -12.81 -27.57 3.21
N VAL A 210 -12.06 -28.14 2.27
CA VAL A 210 -10.64 -27.85 2.07
C VAL A 210 -10.42 -26.40 1.63
N ASP A 211 -11.32 -25.84 0.81
CA ASP A 211 -11.20 -24.46 0.34
C ASP A 211 -11.57 -23.46 1.44
N ILE A 212 -12.54 -23.79 2.31
CA ILE A 212 -12.88 -22.99 3.49
C ILE A 212 -11.67 -22.93 4.43
N ASP A 213 -11.09 -24.09 4.76
CA ASP A 213 -9.90 -24.19 5.60
C ASP A 213 -8.72 -23.39 4.99
N ARG A 214 -8.56 -23.37 3.66
CA ARG A 214 -7.54 -22.56 2.96
C ARG A 214 -7.80 -21.06 3.08
N GLY A 215 -9.05 -20.63 2.92
CA GLY A 215 -9.44 -19.23 3.09
C GLY A 215 -9.15 -18.73 4.51
N GLU A 216 -9.49 -19.52 5.52
CA GLU A 216 -9.20 -19.23 6.93
C GLU A 216 -7.70 -19.21 7.22
N GLN A 217 -6.92 -20.12 6.61
CA GLN A 217 -5.47 -20.11 6.71
C GLN A 217 -4.86 -18.83 6.12
N ILE A 218 -5.31 -18.39 4.94
CA ILE A 218 -4.84 -17.15 4.30
C ILE A 218 -5.14 -15.95 5.21
N LEU A 219 -6.37 -15.85 5.73
CA LEU A 219 -6.77 -14.80 6.66
C LEU A 219 -5.91 -14.81 7.93
N THR A 220 -5.75 -15.97 8.56
CA THR A 220 -4.99 -16.15 9.79
C THR A 220 -3.52 -15.78 9.60
N ILE A 221 -2.88 -16.23 8.52
CA ILE A 221 -1.47 -15.94 8.23
C ILE A 221 -1.28 -14.45 7.93
N ALA A 222 -2.22 -13.82 7.22
CA ALA A 222 -2.16 -12.39 6.95
C ALA A 222 -2.23 -11.57 8.25
N VAL A 223 -3.10 -11.94 9.19
CA VAL A 223 -3.19 -11.26 10.48
C VAL A 223 -1.96 -11.53 11.36
N LEU A 224 -1.47 -12.78 11.38
CA LEU A 224 -0.23 -13.12 12.09
C LEU A 224 0.95 -12.31 11.55
N SER A 225 1.03 -12.15 10.22
CA SER A 225 2.01 -11.27 9.56
C SER A 225 1.89 -9.84 10.06
N ILE A 226 0.68 -9.27 10.15
CA ILE A 226 0.47 -7.90 10.67
C ILE A 226 0.91 -7.79 12.14
N LEU A 227 0.47 -8.73 12.99
CA LEU A 227 0.77 -8.74 14.42
C LEU A 227 2.27 -8.86 14.72
N VAL A 228 3.01 -9.61 13.91
CA VAL A 228 4.46 -9.79 14.08
C VAL A 228 5.24 -8.64 13.43
N THR A 229 4.91 -8.28 12.19
CA THR A 229 5.73 -7.32 11.42
C THR A 229 5.51 -5.87 11.82
N ALA A 230 4.32 -5.48 12.30
CA ALA A 230 4.06 -4.09 12.69
C ALA A 230 4.86 -3.66 13.93
N PRO A 231 4.87 -4.41 15.05
CA PRO A 231 5.70 -4.09 16.21
C PRO A 231 7.20 -4.17 15.89
N LEU A 232 7.63 -5.23 15.19
CA LEU A 232 9.04 -5.40 14.81
C LEU A 232 9.52 -4.28 13.89
N GLY A 233 8.70 -3.88 12.91
CA GLY A 233 9.00 -2.75 12.03
C GLY A 233 9.07 -1.43 12.79
N SER A 234 8.12 -1.16 13.70
CA SER A 234 8.11 0.04 14.54
C SER A 234 9.36 0.15 15.43
N ILE A 235 9.72 -0.95 16.11
CA ILE A 235 10.94 -1.05 16.92
C ILE A 235 12.18 -0.86 16.04
N GLY A 236 12.21 -1.51 14.87
CA GLY A 236 13.31 -1.42 13.91
C GLY A 236 13.52 0.00 13.40
N ILE A 237 12.46 0.75 13.09
CA ILE A 237 12.54 2.15 12.66
C ILE A 237 13.02 3.04 13.82
N THR A 238 12.46 2.87 15.02
CA THR A 238 12.75 3.72 16.18
C THR A 238 14.20 3.57 16.64
N LEU A 239 14.71 2.33 16.72
CA LEU A 239 16.08 2.05 17.13
C LEU A 239 17.09 2.23 15.98
N GLY A 240 16.67 1.86 14.76
CA GLY A 240 17.50 1.89 13.57
C GLY A 240 17.69 3.30 13.01
N GLY A 241 16.69 4.17 13.10
CA GLY A 241 16.75 5.53 12.53
C GLY A 241 17.95 6.33 13.04
N PRO A 242 18.06 6.60 14.35
CA PRO A 242 19.17 7.38 14.89
C PRO A 242 20.56 6.72 14.71
N ARG A 243 20.63 5.39 14.65
CA ARG A 243 21.91 4.64 14.61
C ARG A 243 22.41 4.33 13.20
N LEU A 244 21.51 4.12 12.24
CA LEU A 244 21.82 3.70 10.88
C LEU A 244 21.81 4.87 9.89
N LEU A 245 21.00 5.91 10.14
CA LEU A 245 20.92 7.12 9.31
C LEU A 245 21.81 8.25 9.83
N SER A 246 22.97 7.92 10.43
CA SER A 246 23.90 8.91 10.97
C SER A 246 24.11 10.05 9.96
N THR A 247 23.82 11.28 10.38
CA THR A 247 23.86 12.52 9.59
C THR A 247 25.16 12.66 8.80
N SER A 248 25.15 12.25 7.53
CA SER A 248 26.16 12.67 6.57
C SER A 248 25.94 14.15 6.26
N GLY A 249 26.68 15.03 6.96
CA GLY A 249 27.23 16.25 6.40
C GLY A 249 26.41 17.56 6.38
N ALA A 250 25.18 17.63 6.89
CA ALA A 250 24.39 18.88 6.75
C ALA A 250 24.51 19.87 7.93
N ILE A 251 25.01 19.46 9.10
CA ILE A 251 25.07 20.35 10.29
C ILE A 251 26.40 21.11 10.36
N THR A 252 27.49 20.56 9.83
CA THR A 252 28.82 21.19 9.92
C THR A 252 28.98 22.36 8.93
N GLU A 253 28.44 22.28 7.71
CA GLU A 253 28.52 23.39 6.75
C GLU A 253 27.63 24.59 7.12
N GLY A 254 26.51 24.35 7.81
CA GLY A 254 25.61 25.41 8.28
C GLY A 254 26.16 26.17 9.48
N GLU A 255 26.81 25.47 10.42
CA GLU A 255 27.43 26.09 11.58
C GLU A 255 28.76 26.79 11.26
N GLU A 256 29.55 26.28 10.29
CA GLU A 256 30.77 26.98 9.84
C GLU A 256 30.43 28.24 9.05
N LYS A 257 29.45 28.21 8.13
CA LYS A 257 28.99 29.40 7.41
C LYS A 257 28.33 30.45 8.32
N SER A 258 27.61 30.02 9.36
CA SER A 258 27.05 30.94 10.35
C SER A 258 28.12 31.60 11.22
N LYS A 259 29.21 30.88 11.56
CA LYS A 259 30.33 31.42 12.35
C LYS A 259 31.27 32.30 11.52
N GLU A 260 31.41 32.07 10.21
CA GLU A 260 32.13 32.96 9.29
C GLU A 260 31.35 34.27 9.04
N ALA A 261 30.04 34.19 8.83
CA ALA A 261 29.20 35.37 8.63
C ALA A 261 29.15 36.29 9.87
N ASP A 262 29.12 35.72 11.08
CA ASP A 262 29.19 36.50 12.33
C ASP A 262 30.58 37.15 12.56
N LYS A 263 31.66 36.54 12.07
CA LYS A 263 33.01 37.13 12.15
C LYS A 263 33.22 38.28 11.17
N GLU A 264 32.71 38.18 9.94
CA GLU A 264 32.76 39.30 8.98
C GLU A 264 31.94 40.49 9.47
N THR A 265 30.72 40.24 9.99
CA THR A 265 29.84 41.30 10.50
C THR A 265 30.38 42.00 11.75
N ALA A 266 31.19 41.31 12.57
CA ALA A 266 31.85 41.90 13.74
C ALA A 266 33.10 42.73 13.38
N THR A 267 33.77 42.42 12.27
CA THR A 267 34.99 43.12 11.82
C THR A 267 34.64 44.42 11.08
N GLU A 268 33.46 44.50 10.47
CA GLU A 268 32.97 45.70 9.76
C GLU A 268 32.36 46.78 10.70
N ARG A 269 32.24 46.48 12.01
CA ARG A 269 31.65 47.36 13.04
C ARG A 269 32.66 47.94 14.05
N VAL A 270 33.97 47.83 13.78
CA VAL A 270 35.06 48.44 14.56
C VAL A 270 35.83 49.41 13.68
#